data_AF-A0A523B231-F1
#
_entry.id   AF-A0A523B231-F1
#
_cell.length_a   1.000
_cell.length_b   1.000
_cell.length_c   1.000
_cell.angle_alpha   90.00
_cell.angle_beta   90.00
_cell.angle_gamma   90.00
#
_symmetry.space_group_name_H-M   'P 1'
#
loop_
_entity.id
_entity.type
_entity.pdbx_description
1 polymer ?
#
loop_
_entity_poly.entity_id
_entity_poly.type
_entity_poly.pdbx_seq_one_letter_code
_entity_poly.pdbx_strand_id
1 'polypeptide(L)'
;MEKKNFEVKSLVHRGVMIPTYEPKQLHIFYRGERMDLTPAQEEMAVAFGRHLLAGRGEDRVFVRNFLSDFCKALGIPKDTDLEHFDFSPVLKWLEEEKRRKESMTKEERKKLAEERKRLREANRERWGVAWVNGEKVEVKNYTVEPPCVFLGRGKHPLR
;
A
#
# COMPACT_ATOMS: atom_id res chain seq x y z
N MET A 1 6.54 43.49 4.40
CA MET A 1 6.70 42.57 5.55
C MET A 1 8.05 41.90 5.40
N GLU A 2 9.02 42.23 6.25
CA GLU A 2 10.32 41.56 6.29
C GLU A 2 10.11 40.08 6.63
N LYS A 3 10.59 39.19 5.75
CA LYS A 3 10.73 37.78 6.10
C LYS A 3 11.83 37.69 7.16
N LYS A 4 11.46 37.59 8.44
CA LYS A 4 12.42 37.13 9.46
C LYS A 4 12.92 35.76 9.02
N ASN A 5 14.22 35.63 8.78
CA ASN A 5 14.85 34.34 8.53
C ASN A 5 14.71 33.49 9.79
N PHE A 6 13.84 32.48 9.71
CA PHE A 6 13.75 31.47 10.75
C PHE A 6 14.94 30.51 10.59
N GLU A 7 15.87 30.58 11.55
CA GLU A 7 17.06 29.73 11.55
C GLU A 7 16.81 28.49 12.41
N VAL A 8 16.94 27.30 11.81
CA VAL A 8 16.87 26.02 12.53
C VAL A 8 18.24 25.70 13.10
N LYS A 9 18.38 25.77 14.42
CA LYS A 9 19.59 25.43 15.17
C LYS A 9 19.58 24.00 15.70
N SER A 10 18.40 23.46 16.02
CA SER A 10 18.23 22.07 16.44
C SER A 10 16.90 21.50 15.96
N LEU A 11 16.91 20.25 15.49
CA LEU A 11 15.72 19.49 15.13
C LEU A 11 15.82 18.09 15.77
N VAL A 12 14.86 17.75 16.62
CA VAL A 12 14.76 16.42 17.23
C VAL A 12 13.40 15.83 16.86
N HIS A 13 13.40 14.65 16.25
CA HIS A 13 12.17 13.90 15.94
C HIS A 13 12.45 12.40 16.05
N ARG A 14 11.40 11.60 16.13
CA ARG A 14 11.52 10.14 16.32
C ARG A 14 11.60 9.35 15.02
N GLY A 15 11.82 10.00 13.88
CA GLY A 15 11.78 9.35 12.56
C GLY A 15 10.36 9.25 12.00
N VAL A 16 10.09 8.17 11.27
CA VAL A 16 8.82 7.89 10.59
C VAL A 16 8.27 6.53 11.01
N MET A 17 6.94 6.39 10.93
CA MET A 17 6.25 5.11 11.09
C MET A 17 6.16 4.41 9.74
N ILE A 18 6.71 3.19 9.65
CA ILE A 18 6.63 2.35 8.46
C ILE A 18 5.52 1.30 8.69
N PRO A 19 4.42 1.34 7.93
CA PRO A 19 3.40 0.30 7.97
C PRO A 19 3.98 -1.04 7.51
N THR A 20 3.62 -2.13 8.19
CA THR A 20 4.01 -3.49 7.81
C THR A 20 2.86 -4.19 7.11
N TYR A 21 3.16 -4.89 6.01
CA TYR A 21 2.22 -5.79 5.38
C TYR A 21 2.04 -7.05 6.23
N GLU A 22 0.79 -7.50 6.37
CA GLU A 22 0.49 -8.79 7.00
C GLU A 22 0.23 -9.84 5.92
N PRO A 23 1.10 -10.86 5.76
CA PRO A 23 0.90 -11.91 4.77
C PRO A 23 -0.37 -12.73 5.04
N LYS A 24 -0.95 -13.22 3.96
CA LYS A 24 -2.17 -14.02 3.89
C LYS A 24 -1.92 -15.40 3.25
N GLN A 25 -0.67 -15.66 2.84
CA GLN A 25 -0.19 -16.92 2.27
C GLN A 25 -0.91 -17.24 0.95
N LEU A 26 -1.08 -16.21 0.11
CA LEU A 26 -1.72 -16.33 -1.19
C LEU A 26 -0.74 -16.89 -2.23
N HIS A 27 -1.32 -17.39 -3.30
CA HIS A 27 -0.61 -17.88 -4.47
C HIS A 27 -1.28 -17.33 -5.73
N ILE A 28 -0.59 -17.47 -6.85
CA ILE A 28 -1.13 -17.27 -8.19
C ILE A 28 -0.80 -18.49 -9.05
N PHE A 29 -1.32 -18.54 -10.27
CA PHE A 29 -0.80 -19.45 -11.28
C PHE A 29 -0.08 -18.67 -12.37
N TYR A 30 1.03 -19.22 -12.84
CA TYR A 30 1.75 -18.73 -14.01
C TYR A 30 1.86 -19.88 -15.01
N ARG A 31 1.29 -19.70 -16.20
CA ARG A 31 1.23 -20.75 -17.25
C ARG A 31 0.66 -22.09 -16.74
N GLY A 32 -0.32 -22.01 -15.84
CA GLY A 32 -0.96 -23.17 -15.22
C GLY A 32 -0.23 -23.77 -14.03
N GLU A 33 1.00 -23.33 -13.72
CA GLU A 33 1.75 -23.78 -12.56
C GLU A 33 1.50 -22.89 -11.35
N ARG A 34 1.27 -23.52 -10.19
CA ARG A 34 1.05 -22.80 -8.94
C ARG A 34 2.36 -22.17 -8.46
N MET A 35 2.30 -20.89 -8.10
CA MET A 35 3.39 -20.14 -7.49
C MET A 35 2.95 -19.54 -6.15
N ASP A 36 3.50 -20.04 -5.05
CA ASP A 36 3.30 -19.45 -3.73
C ASP A 36 4.11 -18.14 -3.62
N LEU A 37 3.48 -17.08 -3.09
CA LEU A 37 4.08 -15.75 -3.06
C LEU A 37 4.81 -15.49 -1.74
N THR A 38 5.97 -14.86 -1.82
CA THR A 38 6.60 -14.22 -0.66
C THR A 38 5.77 -13.02 -0.19
N PRO A 39 5.91 -12.55 1.07
CA PRO A 39 5.19 -11.38 1.57
C PRO A 39 5.22 -10.15 0.64
N ALA A 40 6.38 -9.84 0.05
CA ALA A 40 6.53 -8.70 -0.84
C ALA A 40 5.81 -8.90 -2.18
N GLN A 41 5.92 -10.10 -2.78
CA GLN A 41 5.22 -10.42 -4.03
C GLN A 41 3.71 -10.49 -3.81
N GLU A 42 3.26 -10.98 -2.65
CA GLU A 42 1.85 -11.02 -2.27
C GLU A 42 1.28 -9.59 -2.15
N GLU A 43 2.00 -8.68 -1.50
CA GLU A 43 1.61 -7.27 -1.41
C GLU A 43 1.44 -6.63 -2.80
N MET A 44 2.36 -6.91 -3.73
CA MET A 44 2.27 -6.47 -5.13
C MET A 44 1.03 -7.04 -5.83
N ALA A 45 0.80 -8.36 -5.71
CA ALA A 45 -0.33 -9.03 -6.33
C ALA A 45 -1.68 -8.54 -5.78
N VAL A 46 -1.77 -8.30 -4.46
CA VAL A 46 -2.96 -7.74 -3.82
C VAL A 46 -3.20 -6.30 -4.27
N ALA A 47 -2.17 -5.48 -4.39
CA ALA A 47 -2.29 -4.11 -4.90
C ALA A 47 -2.81 -4.09 -6.34
N PHE A 48 -2.25 -4.94 -7.21
CA PHE A 48 -2.72 -5.09 -8.59
C PHE A 48 -4.13 -5.67 -8.69
N GLY A 49 -4.46 -6.68 -7.88
CA GLY A 49 -5.78 -7.30 -7.83
C GLY A 49 -6.89 -6.29 -7.50
N ARG A 50 -6.63 -5.32 -6.61
CA ARG A 50 -7.56 -4.21 -6.35
C ARG A 50 -7.80 -3.35 -7.59
N HIS A 51 -6.78 -3.13 -8.41
CA HIS A 51 -6.91 -2.38 -9.66
C HIS A 51 -7.62 -3.18 -10.76
N LEU A 52 -7.42 -4.50 -10.81
CA LEU A 52 -8.19 -5.40 -11.69
C LEU A 52 -9.68 -5.35 -11.36
N LEU A 53 -10.05 -5.48 -10.07
CA LEU A 53 -11.44 -5.35 -9.62
C LEU A 53 -12.03 -3.96 -9.90
N ALA A 54 -11.19 -2.92 -9.97
CA ALA A 54 -11.58 -1.56 -10.34
C ALA A 54 -11.63 -1.33 -11.87
N GLY A 55 -11.50 -2.38 -12.69
CA GLY A 55 -11.62 -2.30 -14.15
C GLY A 55 -10.37 -1.79 -14.88
N ARG A 56 -9.20 -1.74 -14.22
CA ARG A 56 -7.96 -1.25 -14.85
C ARG A 56 -7.19 -2.32 -15.65
N GLY A 57 -7.73 -3.53 -15.77
CA GLY A 57 -7.12 -4.60 -16.56
C GLY A 57 -7.05 -4.29 -18.07
N GLU A 58 -7.86 -3.35 -18.56
CA GLU A 58 -7.89 -2.96 -19.97
C GLU A 58 -6.80 -1.95 -20.36
N ASP A 59 -6.21 -1.26 -19.38
CA ASP A 59 -5.13 -0.29 -19.63
C ASP A 59 -3.80 -1.01 -19.87
N ARG A 60 -3.51 -1.27 -21.14
CA ARG A 60 -2.30 -1.99 -21.58
C ARG A 60 -1.00 -1.39 -21.06
N VAL A 61 -0.93 -0.06 -20.87
CA VAL A 61 0.29 0.60 -20.36
C VAL A 61 0.49 0.27 -18.88
N PHE A 62 -0.58 0.41 -18.09
CA PHE A 62 -0.62 0.06 -16.67
C PHE A 62 -0.28 -1.42 -16.44
N VAL A 63 -0.95 -2.32 -17.17
CA VAL A 63 -0.72 -3.76 -17.06
C VAL A 63 0.72 -4.12 -17.40
N ARG A 64 1.25 -3.62 -18.54
CA ARG A 64 2.63 -3.88 -18.95
C ARG A 64 3.65 -3.38 -17.93
N ASN A 65 3.47 -2.16 -17.41
CA ASN A 65 4.39 -1.57 -16.43
C ASN A 65 4.39 -2.38 -15.13
N PHE A 66 3.21 -2.75 -14.62
CA PHE A 66 3.10 -3.64 -13.47
C PHE A 66 3.76 -5.00 -13.71
N LEU A 67 3.41 -5.68 -14.81
CA LEU A 67 3.94 -7.01 -15.11
C LEU A 67 5.47 -7.00 -15.24
N SER A 68 6.06 -5.96 -15.83
CA SER A 68 7.52 -5.81 -15.91
C SER A 68 8.19 -5.85 -14.54
N ASP A 69 7.62 -5.16 -13.54
CA ASP A 69 8.16 -5.15 -12.18
C ASP A 69 7.80 -6.42 -11.40
N PHE A 70 6.60 -6.95 -11.60
CA PHE A 70 6.16 -8.18 -10.97
C PHE A 70 6.98 -9.39 -11.44
N CYS A 71 7.30 -9.48 -12.74
CA CYS A 71 8.16 -10.54 -13.28
C CYS A 71 9.58 -10.48 -12.70
N LYS A 72 10.14 -9.27 -12.51
CA LYS A 72 11.43 -9.11 -11.81
C LYS A 72 11.34 -9.63 -10.38
N ALA A 73 10.27 -9.30 -9.66
CA ALA A 73 10.06 -9.74 -8.29
C ALA A 73 9.89 -11.26 -8.19
N LEU A 74 9.23 -11.89 -9.17
CA LEU A 74 9.05 -13.34 -9.27
C LEU A 74 10.28 -14.08 -9.81
N GLY A 75 11.24 -13.38 -10.43
CA GLY A 75 12.41 -14.01 -11.07
C GLY A 75 12.10 -14.71 -12.39
N ILE A 76 11.09 -14.25 -13.13
CA ILE A 76 10.64 -14.82 -14.41
C ILE A 76 10.86 -13.85 -15.59
N PRO A 77 10.81 -14.33 -16.86
CA PRO A 77 11.00 -13.47 -18.03
C PRO A 77 10.01 -12.30 -18.08
N LYS A 78 10.50 -11.12 -18.50
CA LYS A 78 9.70 -9.86 -18.52
C LYS A 78 8.70 -9.79 -19.68
N ASP A 79 8.93 -10.55 -20.75
CA ASP A 79 8.11 -10.53 -21.96
C ASP A 79 6.96 -11.53 -21.83
N THR A 80 6.10 -11.29 -20.86
CA THR A 80 4.92 -12.12 -20.59
C THR A 80 3.67 -11.27 -20.55
N ASP A 81 2.59 -11.83 -21.10
CA ASP A 81 1.28 -11.20 -21.12
C ASP A 81 0.48 -11.55 -19.86
N LEU A 82 -0.53 -10.72 -19.58
CA LEU A 82 -1.44 -10.92 -18.45
C LEU A 82 -2.17 -12.27 -18.54
N GLU A 83 -2.42 -12.76 -19.75
CA GLU A 83 -3.10 -14.04 -20.03
C GLU A 83 -2.34 -15.26 -19.49
N HIS A 84 -1.03 -15.13 -19.26
CA HIS A 84 -0.24 -16.19 -18.63
C HIS A 84 -0.38 -16.24 -17.11
N PHE A 85 -0.98 -15.21 -16.50
CA PHE A 85 -1.19 -15.14 -15.06
C PHE A 85 -2.64 -15.41 -14.70
N ASP A 86 -2.84 -16.24 -13.69
CA ASP A 86 -4.12 -16.39 -13.01
C ASP A 86 -4.06 -15.75 -11.62
N PHE A 87 -4.69 -14.59 -11.49
CA PHE A 87 -4.85 -13.87 -10.22
C PHE A 87 -6.13 -14.27 -9.46
N SER A 88 -6.91 -15.25 -9.94
CA SER A 88 -8.18 -15.66 -9.32
C SER A 88 -8.11 -15.94 -7.83
N PRO A 89 -7.05 -16.60 -7.27
CA PRO A 89 -6.95 -16.78 -5.83
C PRO A 89 -6.87 -15.45 -5.06
N VAL A 90 -6.13 -14.47 -5.58
CA VAL A 90 -5.97 -13.14 -4.99
C VAL A 90 -7.28 -12.34 -5.10
N LEU A 91 -7.92 -12.39 -6.27
CA LEU A 91 -9.20 -11.71 -6.52
C LEU A 91 -10.30 -12.25 -5.60
N LYS A 92 -10.40 -13.58 -5.49
CA LYS A 92 -11.35 -14.24 -4.58
C LYS A 92 -11.13 -13.79 -3.13
N TRP A 93 -9.88 -13.77 -2.67
CA TRP A 93 -9.57 -13.29 -1.31
C TRP A 93 -9.99 -11.82 -1.11
N LEU A 94 -9.75 -10.94 -2.10
CA LEU A 94 -10.15 -9.54 -2.04
C LEU A 94 -11.67 -9.36 -1.94
N GLU A 95 -12.43 -10.14 -2.69
CA GLU A 95 -13.90 -10.12 -2.66
C GLU A 95 -14.45 -10.66 -1.34
N GLU A 96 -13.88 -11.75 -0.82
CA GLU A 96 -14.22 -12.30 0.50
C GLU A 96 -13.93 -11.27 1.60
N GLU A 97 -12.80 -10.57 1.51
CA GLU A 97 -12.42 -9.53 2.45
C GLU A 97 -13.36 -8.32 2.40
N LYS A 98 -13.82 -7.95 1.20
CA LYS A 98 -14.85 -6.91 1.01
C LYS A 98 -16.16 -7.35 1.64
N ARG A 99 -16.64 -8.56 1.34
CA ARG A 99 -17.88 -9.12 1.90
C ARG A 99 -17.83 -9.20 3.43
N ARG A 100 -16.70 -9.63 3.99
CA ARG A 100 -16.48 -9.69 5.44
C ARG A 100 -16.60 -8.33 6.11
N LYS A 101 -16.07 -7.27 5.49
CA LYS A 101 -16.19 -5.89 5.99
C LYS A 101 -17.62 -5.38 5.90
N GLU A 102 -18.31 -5.69 4.82
CA GLU A 102 -19.71 -5.31 4.60
C GLU A 102 -20.65 -6.02 5.58
N SER A 103 -20.38 -7.28 5.93
CA SER A 103 -21.16 -8.07 6.89
C SER A 103 -20.91 -7.73 8.36
N MET A 104 -19.95 -6.85 8.68
CA MET A 104 -19.67 -6.49 10.08
C MET A 104 -20.86 -5.80 10.73
N THR A 105 -21.18 -6.23 11.95
CA THR A 105 -22.21 -5.61 12.78
C THR A 105 -21.82 -4.20 13.21
N LYS A 106 -22.81 -3.40 13.65
CA LYS A 106 -22.57 -2.05 14.17
C LYS A 106 -21.62 -2.06 15.38
N GLU A 107 -21.72 -3.06 16.24
CA GLU A 107 -20.87 -3.21 17.42
C GLU A 107 -19.42 -3.52 17.07
N GLU A 108 -19.19 -4.47 16.15
CA GLU A 108 -17.83 -4.79 15.67
C GLU A 108 -17.19 -3.60 14.97
N ARG A 109 -17.94 -2.88 14.12
CA ARG A 109 -17.48 -1.64 13.48
C ARG A 109 -17.09 -0.59 14.52
N LYS A 110 -17.88 -0.44 15.61
CA LYS A 110 -17.58 0.50 16.69
C LYS A 110 -16.29 0.11 17.43
N LYS A 111 -16.13 -1.17 17.78
CA LYS A 111 -14.91 -1.68 18.44
C LYS A 111 -13.66 -1.44 17.60
N LEU A 112 -13.71 -1.76 16.30
CA LEU A 112 -12.61 -1.52 15.37
C LEU A 112 -12.29 -0.02 15.21
N ALA A 113 -13.29 0.84 15.20
CA ALA A 113 -13.09 2.28 15.10
C ALA A 113 -12.40 2.85 16.35
N GLU A 114 -12.77 2.36 17.54
CA GLU A 114 -12.17 2.75 18.81
C GLU A 114 -10.72 2.28 18.93
N GLU A 115 -10.43 1.04 18.55
CA GLU A 115 -9.06 0.52 18.48
C GLU A 115 -8.19 1.34 17.52
N ARG A 116 -8.69 1.63 16.32
CA ARG A 116 -8.01 2.51 15.35
C ARG A 116 -7.80 3.93 15.88
N LYS A 117 -8.71 4.45 16.69
CA LYS A 117 -8.55 5.76 17.33
C LYS A 117 -7.40 5.71 18.35
N ARG A 118 -7.41 4.73 19.25
CA ARG A 118 -6.36 4.53 20.27
C ARG A 118 -4.97 4.40 19.63
N LEU A 119 -4.85 3.57 18.57
CA LEU A 119 -3.58 3.37 17.89
C LEU A 119 -3.10 4.66 17.19
N ARG A 120 -4.01 5.43 16.57
CA ARG A 120 -3.68 6.73 15.96
C ARG A 120 -3.18 7.75 16.97
N GLU A 121 -3.79 7.80 18.15
CA GLU A 121 -3.36 8.70 19.23
C GLU A 121 -1.96 8.33 19.73
N ALA A 122 -1.72 7.05 20.04
CA ALA A 122 -0.40 6.56 20.44
C ALA A 122 0.69 6.82 19.37
N ASN A 123 0.36 6.63 18.09
CA ASN A 123 1.28 6.93 16.99
C ASN A 123 1.53 8.43 16.80
N ARG A 124 0.51 9.28 16.97
CA ARG A 124 0.68 10.74 16.90
C ARG A 124 1.58 11.25 18.01
N GLU A 125 1.43 10.74 19.23
CA GLU A 125 2.32 11.10 20.34
C GLU A 125 3.76 10.64 20.10
N ARG A 126 3.93 9.46 19.49
CA ARG A 126 5.26 8.90 19.24
C ARG A 126 5.97 9.49 18.04
N TRP A 127 5.28 9.72 16.92
CA TRP A 127 5.91 10.06 15.63
C TRP A 127 5.44 11.41 15.09
N GLY A 128 4.29 11.90 15.55
CA GLY A 128 3.67 13.15 15.08
C GLY A 128 4.19 14.42 15.74
N VAL A 129 5.30 14.35 16.49
CA VAL A 129 5.90 15.48 17.20
C VAL A 129 7.37 15.58 16.87
N ALA A 130 7.82 16.81 16.63
CA ALA A 130 9.23 17.18 16.59
C ALA A 130 9.48 18.36 17.53
N TRP A 131 10.75 18.61 17.84
CA TRP A 131 11.20 19.78 18.58
C TRP A 131 12.14 20.58 17.69
N VAL A 132 11.77 21.83 17.38
CA VAL A 132 12.56 22.76 16.58
C VAL A 132 13.02 23.89 17.49
N ASN A 133 14.33 24.06 17.66
CA ASN A 133 14.92 25.03 18.60
C ASN A 133 14.35 24.92 20.04
N GLY A 134 13.95 23.71 20.47
CA GLY A 134 13.31 23.46 21.77
C GLY A 134 11.79 23.60 21.78
N GLU A 135 11.18 24.19 20.76
CA GLU A 135 9.72 24.34 20.65
C GLU A 135 9.08 23.09 20.03
N LYS A 136 8.00 22.62 20.66
CA LYS A 136 7.24 21.46 20.19
C LYS A 136 6.41 21.83 18.95
N VAL A 137 6.62 21.11 17.85
CA VAL A 137 5.88 21.28 16.59
C VAL A 137 5.23 19.97 16.17
N GLU A 138 4.11 20.07 15.45
CA GLU A 138 3.40 18.91 14.91
C GLU A 138 3.99 18.50 13.54
N VAL A 139 4.23 17.21 13.37
CA VAL A 139 4.66 16.62 12.10
C VAL A 139 3.41 16.20 11.31
N LYS A 140 3.21 16.78 10.13
CA LYS A 140 2.01 16.55 9.31
C LYS A 140 1.85 15.09 8.86
N ASN A 141 2.86 14.56 8.16
CA ASN A 141 2.85 13.18 7.65
C ASN A 141 4.08 12.44 8.22
N TYR A 142 3.88 11.76 9.34
CA TYR A 142 4.91 10.91 9.95
C TYR A 142 4.84 9.45 9.50
N THR A 143 3.79 9.07 8.78
CA THR A 143 3.60 7.71 8.24
C THR A 143 4.14 7.66 6.82
N VAL A 144 5.00 6.68 6.54
CA VAL A 144 5.47 6.40 5.19
C VAL A 144 4.31 5.89 4.34
N GLU A 145 4.21 6.36 3.10
CA GLU A 145 3.24 5.84 2.15
C GLU A 145 3.48 4.34 1.92
N PRO A 146 2.46 3.47 2.08
CA PRO A 146 2.62 2.07 1.78
C PRO A 146 3.00 1.85 0.31
N PRO A 147 3.68 0.74 -0.01
CA PRO A 147 3.90 0.34 -1.39
C PRO A 147 2.58 0.31 -2.17
N CYS A 148 2.57 0.85 -3.39
CA CYS A 148 1.39 0.86 -4.25
C CYS A 148 1.77 0.76 -5.73
N VAL A 149 0.81 0.39 -6.57
CA VAL A 149 0.98 0.46 -8.03
C VAL A 149 0.81 1.91 -8.44
N PHE A 150 1.79 2.45 -9.15
CA PHE A 150 1.78 3.85 -9.54
C PHE A 150 0.64 4.14 -10.52
N LEU A 151 -0.27 5.05 -10.14
CA LEU A 151 -1.35 5.51 -11.00
C LEU A 151 -1.13 6.96 -11.43
N GLY A 152 -0.36 7.14 -12.50
CA GLY A 152 -0.16 8.45 -13.11
C GLY A 152 -1.47 9.04 -13.65
N ARG A 153 -1.64 10.35 -13.57
CA ARG A 153 -2.83 11.04 -14.08
C ARG A 153 -2.83 11.09 -15.62
N GLY A 154 -4.00 11.00 -16.24
CA GLY A 154 -4.15 11.08 -17.70
C GLY A 154 -3.44 9.93 -18.41
N LYS A 155 -2.79 10.22 -19.55
CA LYS A 155 -2.03 9.23 -20.35
C LYS A 155 -0.56 9.13 -19.91
N HIS A 156 -0.30 9.15 -18.60
CA HIS A 156 1.06 9.10 -18.08
C HIS A 156 1.76 7.80 -18.53
N PRO A 157 3.00 7.83 -19.07
CA PRO A 157 3.63 6.65 -19.67
C PRO A 157 4.08 5.61 -18.65
N LEU A 158 4.34 6.03 -17.41
CA LEU A 158 4.70 5.15 -16.29
C LEU A 158 3.49 4.68 -15.47
N ARG A 159 2.27 5.11 -15.80
CA ARG A 159 1.08 4.58 -15.12
C ARG A 159 0.99 3.09 -15.35
#